data_AF-A0A851DZH3-F1
#
_entry.id   AF-A0A851DZH3-F1
#
_cell.length_a   1.000
_cell.length_b   1.000
_cell.length_c   1.000
_cell.angle_alpha   90.00
_cell.angle_beta   90.00
_cell.angle_gamma   90.00
#
_symmetry.space_group_name_H-M   'P 1'
#
loop_
_entity.id
_entity.type
_entity.pdbx_description
1 polymer ?
#
loop_
_entity_poly.entity_id
_entity_poly.type
_entity_poly.pdbx_seq_one_letter_code
_entity_poly.pdbx_strand_id
1 'polypeptide(L)'
;GWCPLSPAGAQTTQLLVEPPWTPAVLWDRVTLTCQGPGTPGATTWYKDGRNWWQEGPDHFLVSKSGTYKCDRPSIGLSNPVHVLD
;
A
#
# COMPACT_ATOMS: atom_id res chain seq x y z
N GLY A 1 -23.99 29.80 10.93
CA GLY A 1 -23.74 28.35 10.89
C GLY A 1 -23.60 27.91 9.45
N TRP A 2 -22.89 26.79 9.26
CA TRP A 2 -22.50 26.02 8.06
C TRP A 2 -21.15 26.33 7.38
N CYS A 3 -20.18 25.45 7.61
CA CYS A 3 -19.04 25.25 6.71
C CYS A 3 -19.46 24.20 5.67
N PRO A 4 -19.20 24.40 4.37
CA PRO A 4 -19.48 23.39 3.37
C PRO A 4 -18.56 22.19 3.61
N LEU A 5 -19.15 21.02 3.44
CA LEU A 5 -18.55 19.69 3.57
C LEU A 5 -17.20 19.63 2.85
N SER A 6 -16.18 19.17 3.57
CA SER A 6 -14.89 18.77 3.01
C SER A 6 -15.11 17.90 1.77
N PRO A 7 -14.36 18.10 0.68
CA PRO A 7 -14.44 17.18 -0.44
C PRO A 7 -14.13 15.78 0.07
N ALA A 8 -15.03 14.86 -0.27
CA ALA A 8 -14.95 13.45 0.01
C ALA A 8 -13.49 12.99 -0.01
N GLY A 9 -13.03 12.39 1.10
CA GLY A 9 -11.78 11.64 1.08
C GLY A 9 -11.85 10.72 -0.13
N ALA A 10 -10.98 10.99 -1.10
CA ALA A 10 -10.90 10.19 -2.29
C ALA A 10 -10.75 8.74 -1.81
N GLN A 11 -11.70 7.89 -2.19
CA GLN A 11 -11.65 6.47 -1.87
C GLN A 11 -10.52 5.86 -2.70
N THR A 12 -9.28 6.18 -2.34
CA THR A 12 -8.06 5.79 -3.05
C THR A 12 -7.42 4.61 -2.36
N THR A 13 -6.78 3.76 -3.14
CA THR A 13 -6.00 2.64 -2.63
C THR A 13 -4.90 3.20 -1.74
N GLN A 14 -4.83 2.76 -0.50
CA GLN A 14 -3.81 3.19 0.43
C GLN A 14 -2.88 2.03 0.73
N LEU A 15 -1.57 2.28 0.63
CA LEU A 15 -0.58 1.31 1.04
C LEU A 15 -0.18 1.59 2.48
N LEU A 16 -0.46 0.66 3.38
CA LEU A 16 -0.11 0.71 4.79
C LEU A 16 1.13 -0.14 5.06
N VAL A 17 2.00 0.34 5.95
CA VAL A 17 3.17 -0.40 6.43
C VAL A 17 2.99 -0.72 7.90
N GLU A 18 3.10 -1.99 8.25
CA GLU A 18 2.94 -2.45 9.62
C GLU A 18 4.21 -3.21 10.07
N PRO A 19 4.85 -2.79 11.18
CA PRO A 19 4.51 -1.66 12.06
C PRO A 19 4.88 -0.26 11.51
N PRO A 20 4.18 0.82 11.92
CA PRO A 20 4.44 2.19 11.45
C PRO A 20 5.72 2.84 12.02
N TRP A 21 6.30 2.30 13.10
CA TRP A 21 7.56 2.74 13.71
C TRP A 21 8.23 1.59 14.50
N THR A 22 9.40 1.10 14.07
CA THR A 22 10.25 0.21 14.90
C THR A 22 11.72 0.32 14.50
N PRO A 23 12.66 0.14 15.45
CA PRO A 23 14.10 0.31 15.21
C PRO A 23 14.65 -0.63 14.13
N ALA A 24 15.69 -0.17 13.42
CA ALA A 24 16.45 -0.84 12.34
C ALA A 24 16.73 -2.35 12.55
N VAL A 25 16.80 -2.79 13.81
CA VAL A 25 17.03 -4.20 14.20
C VAL A 25 15.93 -5.19 13.76
N LEU A 26 14.68 -4.76 13.55
CA LEU A 26 13.56 -5.64 13.16
C LEU A 26 13.24 -5.61 11.66
N TRP A 27 14.01 -4.89 10.85
CA TRP A 27 13.73 -4.65 9.43
C TRP A 27 13.97 -5.84 8.49
N ASP A 28 14.20 -7.04 9.03
CA ASP A 28 14.24 -8.24 8.19
C ASP A 28 12.93 -8.39 7.43
N ARG A 29 11.76 -8.02 8.01
CA ARG A 29 10.43 -8.22 7.41
C ARG A 29 9.44 -7.12 7.81
N VAL A 30 8.91 -6.37 6.84
CA VAL A 30 7.79 -5.43 7.02
C VAL A 30 6.55 -5.92 6.29
N THR A 31 5.37 -5.71 6.86
CA THR A 31 4.11 -6.09 6.21
C THR A 31 3.57 -4.88 5.45
N LEU A 32 3.41 -5.04 4.14
CA LEU A 32 2.75 -4.09 3.27
C LEU A 32 1.30 -4.53 3.08
N THR A 33 0.36 -3.71 3.53
CA THR A 33 -1.07 -3.96 3.41
C THR A 33 -1.67 -2.93 2.45
N CYS A 34 -2.10 -3.38 1.28
CA CYS A 34 -2.91 -2.58 0.39
C CYS A 34 -4.32 -2.51 0.99
N GLN A 35 -4.86 -1.31 1.22
CA GLN A 35 -6.22 -1.07 1.71
C GLN A 35 -7.04 -0.31 0.66
N GLY A 36 -8.33 -0.61 0.56
CA GLY A 36 -9.24 0.06 -0.36
C GLY A 36 -10.64 -0.57 -0.31
N PRO A 37 -11.70 0.19 -0.63
CA PRO A 37 -13.05 -0.36 -0.74
C PRO A 37 -13.18 -1.54 -1.73
N GLY A 38 -14.13 -2.44 -1.46
CA GLY A 38 -14.41 -3.59 -2.32
C GLY A 38 -13.82 -4.90 -1.80
N THR A 39 -13.89 -5.94 -2.65
CA THR A 39 -13.53 -7.31 -2.26
C THR A 39 -12.00 -7.48 -2.19
N PRO A 40 -11.46 -8.02 -1.08
CA PRO A 40 -10.06 -8.44 -1.01
C PRO A 40 -9.78 -9.53 -2.05
N GLY A 41 -8.69 -9.45 -2.83
CA GLY A 41 -8.25 -10.61 -3.62
C GLY A 41 -7.64 -10.41 -5.01
N ALA A 42 -7.64 -9.20 -5.59
CA ALA A 42 -6.92 -8.95 -6.85
C ALA A 42 -6.13 -7.64 -6.76
N THR A 43 -4.98 -7.69 -6.10
CA THR A 43 -4.08 -6.52 -5.98
C THR A 43 -2.85 -6.73 -6.87
N THR A 44 -2.58 -5.77 -7.75
CA THR A 44 -1.33 -5.73 -8.51
C THR A 44 -0.29 -4.92 -7.74
N TRP A 45 0.86 -5.52 -7.48
CA TRP A 45 1.95 -4.92 -6.75
C TRP A 45 3.07 -4.49 -7.69
N TYR A 46 3.62 -3.31 -7.42
CA TYR A 46 4.73 -2.72 -8.14
C TYR A 46 5.89 -2.47 -7.17
N LYS A 47 7.09 -2.86 -7.60
CA LYS A 47 8.35 -2.56 -6.91
C LYS A 47 9.26 -1.76 -7.85
N ASP A 48 9.70 -0.59 -7.41
CA ASP A 48 10.58 0.30 -8.16
C ASP A 48 10.03 0.61 -9.57
N GLY A 49 8.70 0.76 -9.67
CA GLY A 49 7.99 1.04 -10.91
C GLY A 49 7.75 -0.17 -11.84
N ARG A 50 8.22 -1.37 -11.46
CA ARG A 50 7.99 -2.60 -12.23
C ARG A 50 6.88 -3.44 -11.61
N ASN A 51 6.05 -4.05 -12.46
CA ASN A 51 5.10 -5.09 -12.03
C ASN A 51 5.88 -6.21 -11.38
N TRP A 52 5.63 -6.40 -10.09
CA TRP A 52 6.34 -7.37 -9.28
C TRP A 52 5.45 -8.57 -8.95
N TRP A 53 4.16 -8.32 -8.70
CA TRP A 53 3.18 -9.38 -8.48
C TRP A 53 1.83 -8.96 -9.07
N GLN A 54 1.19 -9.82 -9.86
CA GLN A 54 -0.16 -9.61 -10.38
C GLN A 54 -1.13 -10.52 -9.62
N GLU A 55 -2.33 -10.01 -9.30
CA GLU A 55 -3.37 -10.76 -8.60
C GLU A 55 -2.89 -11.37 -7.25
N GLY A 56 -2.10 -10.58 -6.52
CA GLY A 56 -1.60 -10.98 -5.20
C GLY A 56 -2.60 -10.72 -4.08
N PRO A 57 -2.32 -11.29 -2.88
CA PRO A 57 -3.07 -10.96 -1.67
C PRO A 57 -2.99 -9.46 -1.35
N ASP A 58 -3.92 -8.99 -0.54
CA ASP A 58 -4.01 -7.59 -0.11
C ASP A 58 -2.88 -7.21 0.85
N HIS A 59 -2.22 -8.18 1.48
CA HIS A 59 -1.06 -7.97 2.32
C HIS A 59 0.10 -8.86 1.88
N PHE A 60 1.32 -8.36 2.00
CA PHE A 60 2.52 -9.10 1.68
C PHE A 60 3.70 -8.69 2.58
N LEU A 61 4.59 -9.64 2.88
CA LEU A 61 5.75 -9.43 3.75
C LEU A 61 7.02 -9.15 2.94
N VAL A 62 7.52 -7.92 2.94
CA VAL A 62 8.74 -7.56 2.21
C VAL A 62 9.95 -7.47 3.14
N SER A 63 11.08 -7.94 2.63
CA SER A 63 12.40 -7.89 3.29
C SER A 63 13.42 -7.07 2.50
N LYS A 64 12.96 -6.40 1.45
CA LYS A 64 13.84 -5.70 0.51
C LYS A 64 13.50 -4.23 0.53
N SER A 65 14.55 -3.41 0.54
CA SER A 65 14.41 -1.99 0.30
C SER A 65 13.94 -1.73 -1.14
N GLY A 66 13.23 -0.62 -1.30
CA GLY A 66 12.66 -0.23 -2.57
C GLY A 66 11.38 0.59 -2.41
N THR A 67 10.87 1.05 -3.56
CA THR A 67 9.63 1.80 -3.61
C THR A 67 8.48 0.87 -3.99
N TYR A 68 7.50 0.75 -3.11
CA TYR A 68 6.35 -0.13 -3.30
C TYR A 68 5.09 0.67 -3.60
N LYS A 69 4.29 0.15 -4.53
CA LYS A 69 2.94 0.62 -4.83
C LYS A 69 2.03 -0.58 -4.99
N CYS A 70 0.76 -0.42 -4.69
CA CYS A 70 -0.26 -1.40 -5.01
C CYS A 70 -1.34 -0.76 -5.88
N ASP A 71 -2.00 -1.58 -6.69
CA ASP A 71 -3.04 -1.17 -7.61
C ASP A 71 -4.21 -2.12 -7.45
N ARG A 72 -5.38 -1.54 -7.26
CA ARG A 72 -6.64 -2.29 -7.24
C ARG A 72 -7.44 -1.95 -8.48
N PRO A 73 -7.92 -2.95 -9.26
CA PRO A 73 -8.67 -2.72 -10.50
C PRO A 73 -9.82 -1.73 -10.35
N SER A 74 -10.50 -1.74 -9.20
CA SER A 74 -11.70 -0.93 -8.94
C SER A 74 -11.41 0.47 -8.39
N ILE A 75 -10.18 0.76 -7.97
CA ILE A 75 -9.82 1.99 -7.24
C ILE A 75 -8.63 2.73 -7.87
N GLY A 76 -7.72 1.99 -8.49
CA GLY A 76 -6.48 2.50 -9.05
C GLY A 76 -5.29 2.41 -8.10
N LEU A 77 -4.25 3.14 -8.49
CA LEU A 77 -2.91 3.07 -7.90
C LEU A 77 -2.83 3.73 -6.53
N SER A 78 -2.08 3.12 -5.61
CA SER A 78 -1.77 3.68 -4.30
C SER A 78 -0.64 4.70 -4.35
N ASN A 79 -0.55 5.50 -3.30
CA ASN A 79 0.64 6.29 -3.03
C ASN A 79 1.87 5.38 -2.84
N PRO A 80 3.07 5.82 -3.29
CA PRO A 80 4.31 5.08 -3.09
C PRO A 80 4.74 5.08 -1.62
N VAL A 81 5.30 3.95 -1.22
CA VAL A 81 5.96 3.78 0.07
C VAL A 81 7.40 3.39 -0.16
N HIS A 82 8.32 4.03 0.56
CA HIS A 82 9.73 3.69 0.55
C HIS A 82 10.06 2.79 1.74
N VAL A 83 10.54 1.58 1.45
CA VAL A 83 11.11 0.67 2.44
C VAL A 83 12.63 0.86 2.38
N LEU A 84 13.22 1.16 3.53
CA LEU A 84 14.67 1.30 3.72
C LEU A 84 15.19 0.06 4.47
N ASP A 85 16.46 -0.25 4.29
CA ASP A 85 17.20 -1.27 5.05
C ASP A 85 17.83 -0.64 6.30
#